data_AF-A0AA36I755-F1
#
_entry.id   AF-A0AA36I755-F1
#
_cell.length_a   1.000
_cell.length_b   1.000
_cell.length_c   1.000
_cell.angle_alpha   90.00
_cell.angle_beta   90.00
_cell.angle_gamma   90.00
#
_symmetry.space_group_name_H-M   'P 1'
#
loop_
_entity.id
_entity.type
_entity.pdbx_description
1 polymer ?
#
loop_
_entity_poly.entity_id
_entity_poly.type
_entity_poly.pdbx_seq_one_letter_code
_entity_poly.pdbx_strand_id
1 'polypeptide(L)'
;MALRRAVQDDDVESQQATKDDESYAVGQVTIRVPLDCRPLPLLAVIVSFLPWAVPVALIADIALERRAISLFAFTAILVTSLVCEWGLKPLIGEPRPPTSACRTEDGKLLPGMPSGHVMMCQSMLIFYMLESIHHHALMVAVLLILAMPAMPWARWYNGDHTVKQVVVTFLAASLVGLVDYLIFLVLFQDSSGTFGQHVREVRREERIGVTRALLADLGPPGVIPVPFLPSTA
;
A
#
# COMPACT_ATOMS: atom_id res chain seq x y z
N MET A 1 35.22 37.11 -14.40
CA MET A 1 36.41 36.76 -13.59
C MET A 1 35.95 35.71 -12.59
N ALA A 2 36.33 34.43 -12.63
CA ALA A 2 37.54 33.80 -13.16
C ALA A 2 37.24 32.66 -14.15
N LEU A 3 38.07 32.61 -15.20
CA LEU A 3 38.31 31.49 -16.11
C LEU A 3 39.37 30.58 -15.50
N ARG A 4 39.11 29.27 -15.38
CA ARG A 4 40.06 28.14 -15.26
C ARG A 4 39.26 26.89 -14.90
N ARG A 5 39.49 25.69 -15.46
CA ARG A 5 40.54 25.19 -16.36
C ARG A 5 39.96 23.92 -16.99
N ALA A 6 40.11 23.77 -18.30
CA ALA A 6 40.01 22.47 -18.93
C ALA A 6 41.04 21.54 -18.26
N VAL A 7 40.56 20.47 -17.64
CA VAL A 7 41.38 19.30 -17.32
C VAL A 7 41.09 18.34 -18.46
N GLN A 8 42.11 18.14 -19.26
CA GLN A 8 42.17 17.28 -20.42
C GLN A 8 42.57 15.87 -19.98
N ASP A 9 42.04 14.91 -20.72
CA ASP A 9 42.18 13.46 -20.63
C ASP A 9 43.54 12.93 -20.20
N ASP A 10 43.47 11.84 -19.41
CA ASP A 10 44.34 10.65 -19.33
C ASP A 10 43.89 9.94 -18.03
N ASP A 11 43.03 8.92 -18.04
CA ASP A 11 43.37 7.58 -18.49
C ASP A 11 42.22 6.88 -19.22
N VAL A 12 42.46 6.71 -20.51
CA VAL A 12 41.86 5.74 -21.43
C VAL A 12 42.34 4.34 -21.00
N GLU A 13 41.83 3.83 -19.89
CA GLU A 13 42.03 2.43 -19.47
C GLU A 13 40.70 1.69 -19.43
N SER A 14 40.32 1.21 -20.62
CA SER A 14 39.42 0.07 -20.83
C SER A 14 38.09 0.10 -20.10
N GLN A 15 37.23 1.07 -20.47
CA GLN A 15 35.82 0.73 -20.63
C GLN A 15 35.69 -0.20 -21.84
N GLN A 16 36.07 -1.47 -21.66
CA GLN A 16 35.34 -2.54 -22.31
C GLN A 16 33.90 -2.37 -21.80
N ALA A 17 33.12 -1.59 -22.55
CA ALA A 17 31.67 -1.62 -22.56
C ALA A 17 31.30 -3.08 -22.82
N THR A 18 31.22 -3.85 -21.73
CA THR A 18 30.90 -5.27 -21.73
C THR A 18 29.46 -5.34 -22.13
N LYS A 19 29.18 -5.30 -23.43
CA LYS A 19 27.85 -5.50 -24.04
C LYS A 19 26.75 -4.98 -23.11
N ASP A 20 26.79 -3.67 -22.88
CA ASP A 20 26.16 -2.99 -21.75
C ASP A 20 24.75 -3.52 -21.48
N ASP A 21 24.53 -4.03 -20.27
CA ASP A 21 23.19 -4.40 -19.81
C ASP A 21 22.32 -3.14 -19.85
N GLU A 22 21.53 -3.00 -20.91
CA GLU A 22 20.59 -1.89 -21.06
C GLU A 22 19.61 -1.93 -19.88
N SER A 23 19.47 -0.80 -19.19
CA SER A 23 18.51 -0.67 -18.10
C SER A 23 17.66 0.58 -18.29
N TYR A 24 16.38 0.45 -18.00
CA TYR A 24 15.42 1.56 -18.09
C TYR A 24 14.55 1.60 -16.83
N ALA A 25 13.98 2.77 -16.54
CA ALA A 25 13.12 2.97 -15.39
C ALA A 25 11.66 3.11 -15.82
N VAL A 26 10.77 2.34 -15.19
CA VAL A 26 9.31 2.48 -15.35
C VAL A 26 8.70 2.74 -13.99
N GLY A 27 8.06 3.89 -13.79
CA GLY A 27 7.42 4.20 -12.51
C GLY A 27 8.38 4.12 -11.30
N GLN A 28 9.62 4.58 -11.48
CA GLN A 28 10.73 4.49 -10.51
C GLN A 28 11.27 3.07 -10.21
N VAL A 29 10.88 2.06 -11.00
CA VAL A 29 11.41 0.68 -10.92
C VAL A 29 12.44 0.47 -12.01
N THR A 30 13.67 0.05 -11.65
CA THR A 30 14.70 -0.32 -12.64
C THR A 30 14.41 -1.70 -13.23
N ILE A 31 14.34 -1.77 -14.56
CA ILE A 31 14.24 -3.00 -15.34
C ILE A 31 15.54 -3.17 -16.14
N ARG A 32 16.15 -4.36 -16.06
CA ARG A 32 17.39 -4.72 -16.78
C ARG A 32 17.04 -5.63 -17.96
N VAL A 33 17.67 -5.39 -19.11
CA VAL A 33 17.51 -6.16 -20.34
C VAL A 33 18.83 -6.83 -20.73
N PRO A 34 18.84 -8.12 -21.08
CA PRO A 34 17.69 -9.02 -21.11
C PRO A 34 17.11 -9.28 -19.70
N LEU A 35 15.79 -9.48 -19.63
CA LEU A 35 15.15 -9.73 -18.34
C LEU A 35 15.68 -11.03 -17.74
N ASP A 36 16.18 -10.94 -16.52
CA ASP A 36 16.67 -12.10 -15.78
C ASP A 36 15.49 -12.92 -15.24
N CYS A 37 15.15 -13.99 -15.96
CA CYS A 37 14.05 -14.89 -15.60
C CYS A 37 14.33 -15.80 -14.39
N ARG A 38 15.47 -15.64 -13.69
CA ARG A 38 15.68 -16.32 -12.41
C ARG A 38 14.60 -15.88 -11.40
N PRO A 39 14.15 -16.77 -10.50
CA PRO A 39 13.01 -16.46 -9.63
C PRO A 39 13.18 -15.22 -8.75
N LEU A 40 14.37 -15.01 -8.18
CA LEU A 40 14.61 -13.91 -7.23
C LEU A 40 14.63 -12.52 -7.90
N PRO A 41 15.38 -12.29 -9.01
CA PRO A 41 15.30 -11.03 -9.75
C PRO A 41 13.91 -10.73 -10.28
N LEU A 42 13.23 -11.72 -10.86
CA LEU A 42 11.87 -11.57 -11.35
C LEU A 42 10.91 -11.18 -10.21
N LEU A 43 11.01 -11.86 -9.07
CA LEU A 43 10.20 -11.54 -7.88
C LEU A 43 10.47 -10.13 -7.37
N ALA A 44 11.73 -9.69 -7.33
CA ALA A 44 12.08 -8.34 -6.89
C ALA A 44 11.48 -7.26 -7.81
N VAL A 45 11.48 -7.48 -9.13
CA VAL A 45 10.80 -6.59 -10.09
C VAL A 45 9.29 -6.59 -9.87
N ILE A 46 8.65 -7.76 -9.76
CA ILE A 46 7.20 -7.87 -9.52
C ILE A 46 6.80 -7.16 -8.21
N VAL A 47 7.50 -7.44 -7.12
CA VAL A 47 7.25 -6.80 -5.81
C VAL A 47 7.41 -5.28 -5.91
N SER A 48 8.39 -4.80 -6.67
CA SER A 48 8.61 -3.36 -6.87
C SER A 48 7.44 -2.65 -7.56
N PHE A 49 6.56 -3.35 -8.28
CA PHE A 49 5.35 -2.76 -8.88
C PHE A 49 4.11 -2.77 -7.96
N LEU A 50 4.12 -3.50 -6.84
CA LEU A 50 2.99 -3.52 -5.90
C LEU A 50 2.53 -2.13 -5.42
N PRO A 51 3.42 -1.15 -5.19
CA PRO A 51 3.05 0.23 -4.88
C PRO A 51 2.04 0.83 -5.85
N TRP A 52 2.12 0.50 -7.14
CA TRP A 52 1.19 1.01 -8.13
C TRP A 52 -0.17 0.31 -8.09
N ALA A 53 -0.21 -0.96 -7.66
CA ALA A 53 -1.44 -1.73 -7.55
C ALA A 53 -2.32 -1.29 -6.36
N VAL A 54 -1.69 -0.86 -5.25
CA VAL A 54 -2.41 -0.52 -4.01
C VAL A 54 -3.40 0.65 -4.19
N PRO A 55 -3.01 1.82 -4.75
CA PRO A 55 -3.96 2.91 -5.00
C PRO A 55 -5.11 2.50 -5.92
N VAL A 56 -4.84 1.69 -6.95
CA VAL A 56 -5.88 1.19 -7.87
C VAL A 56 -6.89 0.31 -7.12
N ALA A 57 -6.40 -0.60 -6.28
CA ALA A 57 -7.27 -1.46 -5.46
C ALA A 57 -8.12 -0.63 -4.48
N LEU A 58 -7.54 0.39 -3.85
CA LEU A 58 -8.27 1.28 -2.95
C LEU A 58 -9.33 2.11 -3.67
N ILE A 59 -9.01 2.65 -4.86
CA ILE A 59 -10.00 3.37 -5.69
C ILE A 59 -11.16 2.43 -6.06
N ALA A 60 -10.88 1.19 -6.45
CA ALA A 60 -11.91 0.21 -6.76
C ALA A 60 -12.79 -0.09 -5.53
N ASP A 61 -12.19 -0.31 -4.36
CA ASP A 61 -12.94 -0.54 -3.11
C ASP A 61 -13.78 0.69 -2.71
N ILE A 62 -13.24 1.92 -2.84
CA ILE A 62 -14.00 3.16 -2.60
C ILE A 62 -15.20 3.26 -3.55
N ALA A 63 -15.00 2.97 -4.84
CA ALA A 63 -16.05 3.07 -5.85
C ALA A 63 -17.16 2.04 -5.64
N LEU A 64 -16.81 0.81 -5.25
CA LEU A 64 -17.74 -0.31 -5.11
C LEU A 64 -18.40 -0.36 -3.73
N GLU A 65 -17.63 -0.20 -2.66
CA GLU A 65 -18.05 -0.47 -1.28
C GLU A 65 -18.24 0.81 -0.45
N ARG A 66 -17.68 1.94 -0.90
CA ARG A 66 -17.73 3.25 -0.22
C ARG A 66 -17.24 3.20 1.24
N ARG A 67 -16.23 2.37 1.52
CA ARG A 67 -15.66 2.18 2.85
C ARG A 67 -14.82 3.37 3.28
N ALA A 68 -15.10 3.93 4.46
CA ALA A 68 -14.37 5.05 5.02
C ALA A 68 -12.88 4.73 5.26
N ILE A 69 -12.57 3.51 5.69
CA ILE A 69 -11.18 3.06 5.88
C ILE A 69 -10.37 3.11 4.58
N SER A 70 -10.98 2.74 3.45
CA SER A 70 -10.31 2.74 2.15
C SER A 70 -10.09 4.15 1.64
N LEU A 71 -11.05 5.05 1.85
CA LEU A 71 -10.89 6.48 1.55
C LEU A 71 -9.78 7.11 2.41
N PHE A 72 -9.74 6.79 3.70
CA PHE A 72 -8.69 7.25 4.60
C PHE A 72 -7.31 6.73 4.16
N ALA A 73 -7.18 5.42 3.93
CA ALA A 73 -5.96 4.78 3.46
C ALA A 73 -5.45 5.40 2.15
N PHE A 74 -6.35 5.62 1.18
CA PHE A 74 -6.00 6.27 -0.08
C PHE A 74 -5.47 7.69 0.13
N THR A 75 -6.14 8.46 1.01
CA THR A 75 -5.72 9.82 1.35
C THR A 75 -4.36 9.83 2.06
N ALA A 76 -4.14 8.93 3.02
CA ALA A 76 -2.88 8.77 3.74
C ALA A 76 -1.71 8.43 2.80
N ILE A 77 -1.93 7.50 1.85
CA ILE A 77 -0.96 7.17 0.81
C ILE A 77 -0.63 8.38 -0.05
N LEU A 78 -1.66 9.11 -0.51
CA LEU A 78 -1.48 10.28 -1.35
C LEU A 78 -0.63 11.31 -0.61
N VAL A 79 -1.05 11.74 0.59
CA VAL A 79 -0.33 12.72 1.41
C VAL A 79 1.10 12.27 1.70
N THR A 80 1.30 11.02 2.13
CA THR A 80 2.64 10.47 2.40
C THR A 80 3.53 10.51 1.15
N SER A 81 2.97 10.18 -0.02
CA SER A 81 3.71 10.21 -1.29
C SER A 81 4.09 11.64 -1.68
N LEU A 82 3.19 12.61 -1.51
CA LEU A 82 3.48 14.03 -1.79
C LEU A 82 4.55 14.57 -0.84
N VAL A 83 4.43 14.30 0.47
CA VAL A 83 5.42 14.72 1.47
C VAL A 83 6.79 14.08 1.19
N CYS A 84 6.81 12.80 0.81
CA CYS A 84 8.04 12.09 0.46
C CYS A 84 8.72 12.70 -0.78
N GLU A 85 8.00 12.81 -1.89
CA GLU A 85 8.56 13.21 -3.19
C GLU A 85 8.85 14.71 -3.28
N TRP A 86 7.98 15.57 -2.72
CA TRP A 86 8.11 17.02 -2.84
C TRP A 86 8.64 17.71 -1.58
N GLY A 87 8.61 17.04 -0.43
CA GLY A 87 9.18 17.57 0.82
C GLY A 87 10.53 16.96 1.17
N LEU A 88 10.52 15.67 1.53
CA LEU A 88 11.68 15.01 2.14
C LEU A 88 12.82 14.77 1.15
N LYS A 89 12.53 14.32 -0.07
CA LYS A 89 13.57 14.03 -1.07
C LYS A 89 14.40 15.26 -1.46
N PRO A 90 13.80 16.42 -1.81
CA PRO A 90 14.56 17.63 -2.08
C PRO A 90 15.37 18.11 -0.87
N LEU A 91 14.84 17.92 0.35
CA LEU A 91 15.51 18.33 1.58
C LEU A 91 16.75 17.47 1.89
N ILE A 92 16.66 16.14 1.71
CA ILE A 92 17.76 15.22 2.01
C ILE A 92 18.77 15.17 0.87
N GLY A 93 18.31 15.16 -0.39
CA GLY A 93 19.18 15.21 -1.56
C GLY A 93 20.13 14.01 -1.74
N GLU A 94 19.96 12.91 -1.01
CA GLU A 94 20.85 11.75 -1.12
C GLU A 94 20.57 11.01 -2.45
N PRO A 95 21.56 10.85 -3.34
CA PRO A 95 21.36 10.21 -4.64
C PRO A 95 21.13 8.70 -4.51
N ARG A 96 20.45 8.11 -5.49
CA ARG A 96 20.37 6.64 -5.66
C ARG A 96 21.76 6.03 -5.90
N PRO A 97 21.93 4.71 -5.70
CA PRO A 97 23.15 4.03 -6.08
C PRO A 97 23.37 4.05 -7.61
N PRO A 98 24.63 3.96 -8.09
CA PRO A 98 24.96 3.98 -9.52
C PRO A 98 24.29 2.88 -10.35
N THR A 99 23.88 1.78 -9.71
CA THR A 99 23.20 0.64 -10.33
C THR A 99 21.72 0.89 -10.68
N SER A 100 21.16 2.04 -10.29
CA SER A 100 19.77 2.42 -10.61
C SER A 100 19.66 3.06 -11.99
N ALA A 101 18.59 2.71 -12.71
CA ALA A 101 18.20 3.32 -13.97
C ALA A 101 17.38 4.62 -13.78
N CYS A 102 17.01 4.96 -12.54
CA CYS A 102 16.23 6.16 -12.23
C CYS A 102 17.10 7.43 -12.32
N ARG A 103 17.21 7.99 -13.53
CA ARG A 103 18.06 9.13 -13.87
C ARG A 103 17.26 10.24 -14.55
N THR A 104 17.78 11.46 -14.49
CA THR A 104 17.30 12.57 -15.32
C THR A 104 17.72 12.36 -16.78
N GLU A 105 17.20 13.18 -17.70
CA GLU A 105 17.61 13.17 -19.11
C GLU A 105 19.12 13.42 -19.27
N ASP A 106 19.71 14.27 -18.42
CA ASP A 106 21.17 14.50 -18.37
C ASP A 106 21.99 13.33 -17.76
N GLY A 107 21.36 12.20 -17.46
CA GLY A 107 22.00 11.01 -16.87
C GLY A 107 22.29 11.10 -15.36
N LYS A 108 21.96 12.22 -14.69
CA LYS A 108 22.16 12.40 -13.24
C LYS A 108 21.21 11.49 -12.45
N LEU A 109 21.70 10.90 -11.37
CA LEU A 109 20.89 10.06 -10.49
C LEU A 109 19.84 10.89 -9.76
N LEU A 110 18.59 10.43 -9.77
CA LEU A 110 17.52 11.05 -9.00
C LEU A 110 17.73 10.83 -7.49
N PRO A 111 17.18 11.70 -6.61
CA PRO A 111 17.19 11.49 -5.18
C PRO A 111 16.55 10.13 -4.79
N GLY A 112 17.25 9.41 -3.92
CA GLY A 112 16.88 8.07 -3.45
C GLY A 112 16.35 8.03 -2.02
N MET A 113 16.55 9.09 -1.22
CA MET A 113 16.15 9.09 0.18
C MET A 113 15.12 10.19 0.50
N PRO A 114 13.99 9.85 1.18
CA PRO A 114 13.53 8.49 1.47
C PRO A 114 13.03 7.76 0.21
N SER A 115 12.92 6.43 0.28
CA SER A 115 12.34 5.63 -0.81
C SER A 115 10.81 5.69 -0.78
N GLY A 116 10.18 6.33 -1.77
CA GLY A 116 8.72 6.45 -1.85
C GLY A 116 7.99 5.11 -1.79
N HIS A 117 8.50 4.09 -2.50
CA HIS A 117 7.93 2.74 -2.51
C HIS A 117 7.98 2.07 -1.12
N VAL A 118 9.13 2.12 -0.45
CA VAL A 118 9.26 1.59 0.92
C VAL A 118 8.37 2.38 1.87
N MET A 119 8.36 3.70 1.75
CA MET A 119 7.62 4.57 2.66
C MET A 119 6.13 4.29 2.63
N MET A 120 5.55 4.22 1.43
CA MET A 120 4.14 3.95 1.24
C MET A 120 3.75 2.53 1.65
N CYS A 121 4.50 1.50 1.23
CA CYS A 121 4.16 0.12 1.60
C CYS A 121 4.28 -0.11 3.10
N GLN A 122 5.35 0.39 3.73
CA GLN A 122 5.59 0.14 5.15
C GLN A 122 4.60 0.90 6.03
N SER A 123 4.26 2.16 5.72
CA SER A 123 3.23 2.88 6.49
C SER A 123 1.88 2.18 6.40
N MET A 124 1.49 1.70 5.22
CA MET A 124 0.25 0.95 5.01
C MET A 124 0.23 -0.41 5.71
N LEU A 125 1.34 -1.16 5.68
CA LEU A 125 1.43 -2.44 6.39
C LEU A 125 1.30 -2.24 7.89
N ILE A 126 1.92 -1.21 8.47
CA ILE A 126 1.77 -0.88 9.89
C ILE A 126 0.34 -0.47 10.22
N PHE A 127 -0.26 0.40 9.40
CA PHE A 127 -1.66 0.82 9.56
C PHE A 127 -2.60 -0.39 9.60
N TYR A 128 -2.56 -1.26 8.59
CA TYR A 128 -3.44 -2.43 8.53
C TYR A 128 -3.10 -3.51 9.55
N MET A 129 -1.83 -3.62 9.97
CA MET A 129 -1.44 -4.54 11.05
C MET A 129 -2.10 -4.12 12.36
N LEU A 130 -2.02 -2.82 12.71
CA LEU A 130 -2.63 -2.30 13.93
C LEU A 130 -4.15 -2.42 13.90
N GLU A 131 -4.79 -2.10 12.76
CA GLU A 131 -6.22 -2.32 12.56
C GLU A 131 -6.61 -3.79 12.71
N SER A 132 -5.81 -4.71 12.16
CA SER A 132 -6.04 -6.16 12.29
C SER A 132 -5.93 -6.62 13.75
N ILE A 133 -4.96 -6.11 14.50
CA ILE A 133 -4.80 -6.40 15.94
C ILE A 133 -6.01 -5.89 16.72
N HIS A 134 -6.44 -4.66 16.44
CA HIS A 134 -7.61 -4.04 17.08
C HIS A 134 -8.89 -4.86 16.86
N HIS A 135 -9.06 -5.45 15.69
CA HIS A 135 -10.18 -6.34 15.38
C HIS A 135 -9.93 -7.82 15.69
N HIS A 136 -8.89 -8.14 16.47
CA HIS A 136 -8.52 -9.51 16.85
C HIS A 136 -8.25 -10.48 15.67
N ALA A 137 -7.95 -9.95 14.49
CA ALA A 137 -7.60 -10.71 13.29
C ALA A 137 -6.09 -11.07 13.27
N LEU A 138 -5.62 -11.78 14.31
CA LEU A 138 -4.19 -12.01 14.56
C LEU A 138 -3.45 -12.71 13.40
N MET A 139 -4.12 -13.64 12.69
CA MET A 139 -3.51 -14.30 11.53
C MET A 139 -3.17 -13.31 10.42
N VAL A 140 -4.04 -12.32 10.18
CA VAL A 140 -3.80 -11.25 9.19
C VAL A 140 -2.62 -10.39 9.64
N ALA A 141 -2.58 -10.01 10.91
CA ALA A 141 -1.47 -9.23 11.47
C ALA A 141 -0.12 -9.95 11.30
N VAL A 142 -0.06 -11.27 11.54
CA VAL A 142 1.16 -12.08 11.33
C VAL A 142 1.58 -12.06 9.86
N LEU A 143 0.64 -12.25 8.92
CA LEU A 143 0.95 -12.20 7.49
C LEU A 143 1.48 -10.81 7.06
N LEU A 144 0.92 -9.73 7.61
CA LEU A 144 1.37 -8.36 7.34
C LEU A 144 2.78 -8.12 7.88
N ILE A 145 3.11 -8.61 9.08
CA ILE A 145 4.47 -8.55 9.64
C ILE A 145 5.47 -9.29 8.74
N LEU A 146 5.11 -10.49 8.29
CA LEU A 146 5.97 -11.27 7.38
C LEU A 146 6.15 -10.60 6.02
N ALA A 147 5.19 -9.78 5.58
CA ALA A 147 5.27 -9.03 4.33
C ALA A 147 6.14 -7.76 4.44
N MET A 148 6.38 -7.22 5.64
CA MET A 148 7.13 -5.96 5.84
C MET A 148 8.51 -5.94 5.18
N PRO A 149 9.34 -7.00 5.23
CA PRO A 149 10.67 -6.98 4.61
C PRO A 149 10.63 -7.01 3.08
N ALA A 150 9.52 -7.40 2.46
CA ALA A 150 9.44 -7.68 1.02
C ALA A 150 9.80 -6.46 0.17
N MET A 151 9.23 -5.29 0.50
CA MET A 151 9.48 -4.06 -0.26
C MET A 151 10.92 -3.53 -0.06
N PRO A 152 11.44 -3.33 1.17
CA PRO A 152 12.86 -2.98 1.38
C PRO A 152 13.83 -3.91 0.65
N TRP A 153 13.59 -5.23 0.74
CA TRP A 153 14.41 -6.23 0.05
C TRP A 153 14.38 -6.03 -1.47
N ALA A 154 13.19 -5.92 -2.07
CA ALA A 154 13.05 -5.75 -3.53
C ALA A 154 13.77 -4.49 -4.04
N ARG A 155 13.65 -3.37 -3.31
CA ARG A 155 14.29 -2.09 -3.67
C ARG A 155 15.81 -2.14 -3.57
N TRP A 156 16.34 -2.83 -2.56
CA TRP A 156 17.78 -3.04 -2.43
C TRP A 156 18.31 -4.06 -3.44
N TYR A 157 17.64 -5.20 -3.60
CA TYR A 157 18.02 -6.28 -4.52
C TYR A 157 18.04 -5.81 -5.98
N ASN A 158 17.05 -5.01 -6.39
CA ASN A 158 17.02 -4.40 -7.72
C ASN A 158 18.05 -3.29 -7.92
N GLY A 159 18.83 -2.91 -6.91
CA GLY A 159 19.79 -1.81 -7.01
C GLY A 159 19.15 -0.45 -7.17
N ASP A 160 17.89 -0.28 -6.76
CA ASP A 160 17.20 1.01 -6.83
C ASP A 160 17.54 1.92 -5.65
N HIS A 161 17.95 1.33 -4.52
CA HIS A 161 18.29 2.02 -3.28
C HIS A 161 19.43 1.30 -2.54
N THR A 162 20.17 2.04 -1.71
CA THR A 162 21.16 1.45 -0.80
C THR A 162 20.48 0.81 0.42
N VAL A 163 21.19 -0.08 1.13
CA VAL A 163 20.69 -0.66 2.40
C VAL A 163 20.34 0.43 3.41
N LYS A 164 21.20 1.46 3.53
CA LYS A 164 20.96 2.61 4.41
C LYS A 164 19.63 3.30 4.07
N GLN A 165 19.40 3.59 2.78
CA GLN A 165 18.19 4.27 2.33
C GLN A 165 16.93 3.47 2.67
N VAL A 166 16.93 2.16 2.41
CA VAL A 166 15.75 1.32 2.70
C VAL A 166 15.52 1.16 4.20
N VAL A 167 16.58 0.97 5.02
CA VAL A 167 16.45 0.81 6.48
C VAL A 167 15.94 2.08 7.14
N VAL A 168 16.52 3.24 6.83
CA VAL A 168 16.08 4.51 7.44
C VAL A 168 14.65 4.84 7.00
N THR A 169 14.33 4.63 5.72
CA THR A 169 12.96 4.84 5.23
C THR A 169 11.98 3.89 5.92
N PHE A 170 12.33 2.62 6.11
CA PHE A 170 11.49 1.63 6.78
C PHE A 170 11.13 2.05 8.22
N LEU A 171 12.11 2.54 8.99
CA LEU A 171 11.87 3.03 10.35
C LEU A 171 10.98 4.28 10.38
N ALA A 172 11.28 5.27 9.54
CA ALA A 172 10.48 6.49 9.43
C ALA A 172 9.04 6.18 8.98
N ALA A 173 8.87 5.32 7.99
CA ALA A 173 7.57 4.90 7.48
C ALA A 173 6.74 4.14 8.51
N SER A 174 7.38 3.38 9.40
CA SER A 174 6.67 2.71 10.50
C SER A 174 6.07 3.70 11.49
N LEU A 175 6.77 4.81 11.77
CA LEU A 175 6.21 5.90 12.58
C LEU A 175 5.05 6.60 11.87
N VAL A 176 5.15 6.82 10.55
CA VAL A 176 4.06 7.39 9.75
C VAL A 176 2.82 6.49 9.81
N GLY A 177 2.96 5.19 9.58
CA GLY A 177 1.83 4.25 9.66
C GLY A 177 1.18 4.19 11.04
N LEU A 178 1.96 4.32 12.11
CA LEU A 178 1.44 4.43 13.48
C LEU A 178 0.63 5.72 13.65
N VAL A 179 1.16 6.86 13.20
CA VAL A 179 0.46 8.15 13.27
C VAL A 179 -0.83 8.12 12.46
N ASP A 180 -0.80 7.59 11.24
CA ASP A 180 -2.00 7.42 10.39
C ASP A 180 -3.07 6.58 11.10
N TYR A 181 -2.67 5.50 11.76
CA TYR A 181 -3.58 4.65 12.54
C TYR A 181 -4.22 5.41 13.71
N LEU A 182 -3.42 6.18 14.47
CA LEU A 182 -3.95 6.99 15.58
C LEU A 182 -4.92 8.07 15.10
N ILE A 183 -4.63 8.72 13.97
CA ILE A 183 -5.54 9.69 13.34
C ILE A 183 -6.85 9.00 12.95
N PHE A 184 -6.77 7.81 12.35
CA PHE A 184 -7.95 7.03 11.99
C PHE A 184 -8.83 6.69 13.19
N LEU A 185 -8.22 6.26 14.31
CA LEU A 185 -8.95 6.01 15.56
C LEU A 185 -9.73 7.24 16.04
N VAL A 186 -9.06 8.40 16.06
CA VAL A 186 -9.67 9.67 16.49
C VAL A 186 -10.82 10.09 15.59
N LEU A 187 -10.66 9.99 14.27
CA LEU A 187 -11.66 10.49 13.31
C LEU A 187 -12.86 9.55 13.15
N PHE A 188 -12.64 8.24 13.12
CA PHE A 188 -13.65 7.27 12.70
C PHE A 188 -14.14 6.35 13.82
N GLN A 189 -13.26 5.96 14.74
CA GLN A 189 -13.65 5.00 15.77
C GLN A 189 -14.25 5.67 17.02
N ASP A 190 -13.75 6.83 17.44
CA ASP A 190 -14.37 7.57 18.56
C ASP A 190 -15.82 8.00 18.20
N SER A 191 -16.03 8.37 16.94
CA SER A 191 -17.35 8.65 16.33
C SER A 191 -18.32 7.45 16.37
N SER A 192 -17.80 6.22 16.51
CA SER A 192 -18.60 4.99 16.52
C SER A 192 -19.35 4.74 17.83
N GLY A 193 -18.96 5.42 18.91
CA GLY A 193 -19.65 5.34 20.20
C GLY A 193 -21.08 5.90 20.14
N THR A 194 -21.29 7.02 19.43
CA THR A 194 -22.58 7.72 19.39
C THR A 194 -23.29 7.58 18.04
N PHE A 195 -22.59 7.80 16.93
CA PHE A 195 -23.20 7.73 15.59
C PHE A 195 -23.34 6.31 15.09
N GLY A 196 -22.33 5.46 15.36
CA GLY A 196 -22.35 4.05 14.97
C GLY A 196 -23.40 3.21 15.72
N GLN A 197 -23.76 3.60 16.94
CA GLN A 197 -24.91 3.03 17.65
C GLN A 197 -26.22 3.49 17.02
N HIS A 198 -26.36 4.79 16.74
CA HIS A 198 -27.58 5.33 16.14
C HIS A 198 -27.89 4.74 14.76
N VAL A 199 -26.91 4.63 13.86
CA VAL A 199 -27.13 4.02 12.52
C VAL A 199 -27.45 2.52 12.63
N ARG A 200 -26.83 1.80 13.56
CA ARG A 200 -27.17 0.39 13.83
C ARG A 200 -28.58 0.24 14.37
N GLU A 201 -29.00 1.16 15.22
CA GLU A 201 -30.35 1.19 15.80
C GLU A 201 -31.39 1.50 14.73
N VAL A 202 -31.19 2.52 13.89
CA VAL A 202 -32.06 2.83 12.74
C VAL A 202 -32.18 1.65 11.77
N ARG A 203 -31.06 1.03 11.36
CA ARG A 203 -31.12 -0.16 10.48
C ARG A 203 -31.75 -1.38 11.14
N ARG A 204 -31.67 -1.50 12.48
CA ARG A 204 -32.33 -2.56 13.23
C ARG A 204 -33.84 -2.32 13.27
N GLU A 205 -34.27 -1.09 13.49
CA GLU A 205 -35.68 -0.70 13.46
C GLU A 205 -36.29 -0.88 12.06
N GLU A 206 -35.60 -0.48 10.99
CA GLU A 206 -36.05 -0.73 9.62
C GLU A 206 -36.21 -2.23 9.34
N ARG A 207 -35.24 -3.06 9.75
CA ARG A 207 -35.35 -4.52 9.58
C ARG A 207 -36.53 -5.10 10.36
N ILE A 208 -36.72 -4.68 11.61
CA ILE A 208 -37.87 -5.11 12.42
C ILE A 208 -39.18 -4.66 11.77
N GLY A 209 -39.22 -3.44 11.23
CA GLY A 209 -40.37 -2.90 10.50
C GLY A 209 -40.72 -3.73 9.26
N VAL A 210 -39.73 -4.04 8.42
CA VAL A 210 -39.91 -4.87 7.23
C VAL A 210 -40.35 -6.29 7.60
N THR A 211 -39.74 -6.91 8.61
CA THR A 211 -40.16 -8.24 9.08
C THR A 211 -41.58 -8.22 9.64
N ARG A 212 -41.97 -7.18 10.40
CA ARG A 212 -43.34 -7.03 10.90
C ARG A 212 -44.35 -6.82 9.78
N ALA A 213 -44.02 -6.02 8.77
CA ALA A 213 -44.87 -5.81 7.60
C ALA A 213 -45.08 -7.13 6.81
N LEU A 214 -44.00 -7.88 6.55
CA LEU A 214 -44.08 -9.19 5.91
C LEU A 214 -44.90 -10.19 6.73
N LEU A 215 -44.76 -10.20 8.06
CA LEU A 215 -45.54 -11.08 8.94
C LEU A 215 -47.02 -10.67 9.02
N ALA A 216 -47.34 -9.39 8.91
CA ALA A 216 -48.72 -8.91 8.86
C ALA A 216 -49.44 -9.33 7.57
N ASP A 217 -48.72 -9.30 6.43
CA ASP A 217 -49.24 -9.75 5.13
C ASP A 217 -49.49 -11.27 5.07
N LEU A 218 -48.78 -12.07 5.87
CA LEU A 218 -49.00 -13.51 5.96
C LEU A 218 -50.30 -13.89 6.68
N GLY A 219 -51.03 -12.91 7.22
CA GLY A 219 -52.27 -13.13 7.98
C GLY A 219 -52.03 -13.84 9.32
N PRO A 220 -53.05 -13.94 10.19
CA PRO A 220 -52.96 -14.81 11.35
C PRO A 220 -52.64 -16.22 10.86
N PRO A 221 -51.77 -16.99 11.56
CA PRO A 221 -51.48 -18.37 11.17
C PRO A 221 -52.80 -19.12 11.07
N GLY A 222 -53.25 -19.31 9.82
CA GLY A 222 -54.45 -20.06 9.53
C GLY A 222 -54.23 -21.44 10.11
N VAL A 223 -55.15 -21.87 10.98
CA VAL A 223 -55.20 -23.23 11.50
C VAL A 223 -55.10 -24.15 10.29
N ILE A 224 -53.91 -24.72 10.07
CA ILE A 224 -53.70 -25.67 8.98
C ILE A 224 -54.69 -26.80 9.28
N PRO A 225 -55.69 -27.05 8.42
CA PRO A 225 -56.62 -28.14 8.67
C PRO A 225 -55.79 -29.42 8.73
N VAL A 226 -55.74 -30.03 9.91
CA VAL A 226 -55.05 -31.29 10.11
C VAL A 226 -55.76 -32.30 9.22
N PRO A 227 -55.09 -32.89 8.21
CA PRO A 227 -55.73 -33.87 7.36
C PRO A 227 -56.17 -35.04 8.24
N PHE A 228 -57.48 -35.30 8.25
CA PHE A 228 -58.07 -36.45 8.91
C PHE A 228 -57.42 -37.70 8.32
N LEU A 229 -56.57 -38.37 9.11
CA LEU A 229 -56.01 -39.66 8.74
C LEU A 229 -57.15 -40.69 8.69
N PRO A 230 -57.34 -41.41 7.58
CA PRO A 230 -58.36 -42.45 7.50
C PRO A 230 -58.00 -43.60 8.45
N SER A 231 -58.97 -43.97 9.29
CA SER A 231 -58.92 -45.13 10.17
C SER A 231 -58.89 -46.41 9.32
N THR A 232 -57.75 -47.08 9.29
CA THR A 232 -57.66 -48.45 8.75
C THR A 232 -58.22 -49.43 9.77
N ALA A 233 -59.32 -50.09 9.42
CA ALA A 233 -59.85 -51.30 10.06
C ALA A 233 -59.32 -52.54 9.34
#